data_AF-A0A382S324-F1
#
_entry.id   AF-A0A382S324-F1
#
_cell.length_a   1.000
_cell.length_b   1.000
_cell.length_c   1.000
_cell.angle_alpha   90.00
_cell.angle_beta   90.00
_cell.angle_gamma   90.00
#
_symmetry.space_group_name_H-M   'P 1'
#
loop_
_entity.id
_entity.type
_entity.pdbx_description
1 polymer ?
#
loop_
_entity_poly.entity_id
_entity_poly.type
_entity_poly.pdbx_seq_one_letter_code
_entity_poly.pdbx_strand_id
1 'polypeptide(L)' 'MIIFVNGQETQISTGHTAHDLLLDLGFERRPVAVEVNKEVIPRALLPSHVLCEHDQIEVVTLVGGG' A
#
# COMPACT_ATOMS: atom_id res chain seq x y z
N MET A 1 -7.14 -10.06 8.47
CA MET A 1 -7.44 -10.40 7.07
C MET A 1 -6.14 -10.51 6.31
N ILE A 2 -6.16 -11.26 5.21
CA ILE A 2 -4.98 -11.49 4.37
C ILE A 2 -5.05 -10.57 3.15
N ILE A 3 -3.94 -9.94 2.82
CA ILE A 3 -3.72 -9.18 1.58
C ILE A 3 -2.41 -9.65 0.93
N PHE A 4 -2.14 -9.19 -0.29
CA PHE A 4 -0.91 -9.50 -1.01
C PHE A 4 -0.15 -8.22 -1.28
N VAL A 5 1.05 -8.08 -0.75
CA VAL A 5 1.90 -6.90 -0.93
C VAL A 5 3.10 -7.30 -1.77
N ASN A 6 3.26 -6.73 -2.96
CA ASN A 6 4.29 -7.11 -3.95
C ASN A 6 4.32 -8.64 -4.17
N GLY A 7 3.14 -9.26 -4.24
CA GLY A 7 2.96 -10.71 -4.36
C GLY A 7 3.20 -11.54 -3.08
N GLN A 8 3.53 -10.92 -1.94
CA GLN A 8 3.74 -11.63 -0.66
C GLN A 8 2.51 -11.54 0.25
N GLU A 9 2.08 -12.69 0.77
CA GLU A 9 0.97 -12.76 1.73
C GLU A 9 1.32 -11.97 3.00
N THR A 10 0.43 -11.04 3.38
CA THR A 10 0.60 -10.17 4.54
C THR A 10 -0.69 -10.15 5.35
N GLN A 11 -0.59 -10.40 6.66
CA GLN A 11 -1.72 -10.35 7.58
C GLN A 11 -1.84 -8.96 8.22
N ILE A 12 -3.03 -8.37 8.11
CA ILE A 12 -3.37 -7.05 8.68
C ILE A 12 -4.66 -7.10 9.50
N SER A 13 -4.85 -6.13 10.39
CA SER A 13 -6.11 -5.96 11.14
C SER A 13 -7.23 -5.40 10.28
N THR A 14 -8.49 -5.55 10.70
CA THR A 14 -9.63 -4.88 10.04
C THR A 14 -9.53 -3.37 10.19
N GLY A 15 -9.92 -2.62 9.16
CA GLY A 15 -9.85 -1.15 9.15
C GLY A 15 -8.47 -0.58 8.86
N HIS A 16 -7.48 -1.44 8.56
CA HIS A 16 -6.14 -1.00 8.16
C HIS A 16 -6.20 -0.18 6.88
N THR A 17 -5.53 0.96 6.86
CA THR A 17 -5.45 1.78 5.66
C THR A 17 -4.19 1.49 4.86
N ALA A 18 -4.18 1.92 3.60
CA ALA A 18 -2.98 1.89 2.76
C ALA A 18 -1.85 2.74 3.37
N HIS A 19 -2.17 3.82 4.09
CA HIS A 19 -1.17 4.61 4.82
C HIS A 19 -0.57 3.82 5.99
N ASP A 20 -1.39 3.17 6.81
CA ASP A 20 -0.91 2.36 7.92
C ASP A 20 0.01 1.24 7.43
N LEU A 21 -0.34 0.61 6.30
CA LEU A 21 0.51 -0.41 5.68
C LEU A 21 1.90 0.15 5.32
N LEU A 22 1.97 1.37 4.78
CA LEU A 22 3.26 2.01 4.49
C LEU A 22 4.07 2.31 5.75
N LEU A 23 3.42 2.61 6.88
CA LEU A 23 4.11 2.81 8.16
C LEU A 23 4.74 1.51 8.63
N ASP A 24 3.98 0.41 8.61
CA ASP A 24 4.44 -0.91 9.05
C ASP A 24 5.61 -1.43 8.20
N LEU A 25 5.59 -1.12 6.90
CA LEU A 25 6.65 -1.47 5.96
C LEU A 25 7.85 -0.49 6.00
N GLY A 26 7.80 0.58 6.79
CA GLY A 26 8.90 1.54 6.93
C GLY A 26 9.04 2.54 5.78
N PHE A 27 7.95 2.82 5.05
CA PHE A 27 7.92 3.71 3.89
C PHE A 27 7.42 5.14 4.18
N GLU A 28 7.18 5.55 5.44
CA GLU A 28 6.53 6.84 5.79
C GLU A 28 7.09 8.08 5.04
N ARG A 29 8.42 8.12 4.87
CA ARG A 29 9.18 9.25 4.28
C ARG A 29 9.73 8.97 2.89
N ARG A 30 9.43 7.81 2.30
CA ARG A 30 9.97 7.44 0.99
C ARG A 30 8.99 7.83 -0.13
N PRO A 31 9.50 8.33 -1.27
CA PRO A 31 8.65 8.56 -2.44
C PRO A 31 8.29 7.21 -3.05
N VAL A 32 7.12 6.71 -2.67
CA VAL A 32 6.53 5.48 -3.21
C VAL A 32 5.21 5.80 -3.89
N ALA A 33 4.91 5.06 -4.96
CA ALA A 33 3.56 4.93 -5.48
C ALA A 33 2.94 3.64 -4.94
N VAL A 34 1.66 3.72 -4.58
CA VAL A 34 0.88 2.57 -4.10
C VAL A 34 -0.23 2.32 -5.09
N GLU A 35 -0.30 1.08 -5.55
CA GLU A 35 -1.37 0.56 -6.38
C GLU A 35 -2.16 -0.45 -5.56
N VAL A 36 -3.49 -0.39 -5.62
CA VAL A 36 -4.39 -1.39 -5.03
C VAL A 36 -5.25 -1.94 -6.17
N ASN A 37 -5.18 -3.25 -6.41
CA ASN A 37 -5.93 -3.94 -7.46
C ASN A 37 -5.81 -3.30 -8.85
N LYS A 38 -4.60 -2.88 -9.26
CA LYS A 38 -4.33 -2.19 -10.53
C LYS A 38 -4.80 -0.74 -10.60
N GLU A 39 -5.21 -0.16 -9.47
CA GLU A 39 -5.56 1.26 -9.35
C GLU A 39 -4.54 2.00 -8.49
N VAL A 40 -3.88 3.01 -9.06
CA VAL A 40 -2.94 3.86 -8.32
C VAL A 40 -3.71 4.74 -7.35
N ILE A 41 -3.42 4.61 -6.05
CA ILE A 41 -4.07 5.39 -5.00
C ILE A 41 -3.28 6.70 -4.79
N PRO A 42 -3.90 7.87 -5.03
CA PRO A 42 -3.26 9.16 -4.75
C PRO A 42 -2.80 9.25 -3.29
N ARG A 43 -1.61 9.83 -3.05
CA ARG A 43 -1.04 9.96 -1.70
C ARG A 43 -2.00 10.58 -0.69
N ALA A 44 -2.81 11.55 -1.11
CA ALA A 44 -3.79 12.22 -0.27
C ALA A 44 -4.95 11.30 0.18
N LEU A 45 -5.22 10.22 -0.54
CA LEU A 45 -6.28 9.26 -0.24
C LEU A 45 -5.79 8.05 0.58
N LEU A 46 -4.48 7.81 0.66
CA LEU A 46 -3.91 6.68 1.40
C LEU A 46 -4.40 6.59 2.87
N PRO A 47 -4.52 7.69 3.64
CA PRO A 47 -4.99 7.62 5.03
C PRO A 47 -6.48 7.29 5.17
N SER A 48 -7.25 7.38 4.09
CA SER A 48 -8.69 7.07 4.07
C SER A 48 -9.02 5.81 3.28
N HIS A 49 -8.05 5.24 2.56
CA HIS A 49 -8.24 4.07 1.73
C HIS A 49 -8.07 2.81 2.61
N VAL A 50 -9.18 2.28 3.09
CA VAL A 50 -9.23 1.04 3.88
C VAL A 50 -8.99 -0.14 2.96
N LEU A 51 -8.05 -1.00 3.34
CA LEU A 51 -7.74 -2.24 2.62
C LEU A 51 -8.81 -3.29 2.92
N CYS A 52 -9.09 -4.13 1.92
CA CYS A 52 -10.02 -5.23 1.99
C CYS A 52 -9.28 -6.57 1.91
N GLU A 53 -9.94 -7.63 2.36
CA GLU A 53 -9.40 -8.98 2.25
C GLU A 53 -9.15 -9.36 0.77
N HIS A 54 -8.00 -9.99 0.52
CA HIS A 54 -7.48 -10.39 -0.79
C HIS A 54 -7.07 -9.27 -1.74
N ASP A 55 -7.00 -8.02 -1.29
CA ASP A 55 -6.44 -6.92 -2.09
C ASP A 55 -5.00 -7.25 -2.54
N GLN A 56 -4.68 -6.86 -3.77
CA GLN A 56 -3.35 -6.92 -4.37
C GLN A 56 -2.74 -5.52 -4.33
N ILE A 57 -1.70 -5.34 -3.52
CA ILE A 57 -1.02 -4.07 -3.31
C ILE A 57 0.36 -4.12 -3.94
N GLU A 58 0.67 -3.17 -4.81
CA GLU A 58 2.03 -2.96 -5.30
C GLU A 58 2.58 -1.66 -4.72
N VAL A 59 3.73 -1.74 -4.06
CA VAL A 59 4.45 -0.59 -3.49
C VAL A 59 5.76 -0.44 -4.26
N VAL A 60 5.79 0.55 -5.15
CA VAL A 60 6.95 0.82 -6.00
C VAL A 60 7.64 2.10 -5.58
N THR A 61 8.96 2.06 -5.41
CA THR A 61 9.77 3.26 -5.20
C THR A 61 9.96 3.99 -6.52
N LEU A 62 9.73 5.30 -6.52
CA LEU A 62 10.08 6.12 -7.67
C LEU A 62 11.60 6.21 -7.77
N VAL A 63 12.20 5.46 -8.69
CA VAL A 63 13.56 5.74 -9.15
C VAL A 63 13.46 6.94 -10.08
N GLY A 64 14.12 8.04 -9.73
CA GLY A 64 14.20 9.22 -10.59
C GLY A 64 14.88 8.82 -11.90
N GLY A 65 14.09 8.62 -12.95
CA GLY A 65 14.60 8.53 -14.32
C GLY A 65 15.01 9.94 -14.75
N GLY A 66 16.25 10.06 -15.23
CA GLY A 66 16.69 11.24 -15.99
C GLY A 66 16.00 11.33 -17.34
#